data_AF-A0A6G3X8G0-F1
#
_entry.id   AF-A0A6G3X8G0-F1
#
_cell.length_a   1.000
_cell.length_b   1.000
_cell.length_c   1.000
_cell.angle_alpha   90.00
_cell.angle_beta   90.00
_cell.angle_gamma   90.00
#
_symmetry.space_group_name_H-M   'P 1'
#
loop_
_entity.id
_entity.type
_entity.pdbx_description
1 polymer ?
#
loop_
_entity_poly.entity_id
_entity_poly.type
_entity_poly.pdbx_seq_one_letter_code
_entity_poly.pdbx_strand_id
1 'polypeptide(L)'
;TFLGDAGNGHGAQRGTPFVIGVAGSVAVGKSTSARILQALLARWPEHPRVELVTTDGFLLPMKELKARGLTSRKGFPESYDRRALTRFVAD
;
A
#
# COMPACT_ATOMS: atom_id res chain seq x y z
N THR A 1 -2.02 -30.35 1.69
CA THR A 1 -2.53 -30.20 0.31
C THR A 1 -3.41 -28.97 0.25
N PHE A 2 -2.79 -27.81 0.03
CA PHE A 2 -3.49 -26.54 -0.19
C PHE A 2 -3.05 -26.05 -1.56
N LEU A 3 -3.78 -26.46 -2.58
CA LEU A 3 -4.09 -25.67 -3.77
C LEU A 3 -5.20 -26.47 -4.45
N GLY A 4 -6.40 -25.89 -4.43
CA GLY A 4 -7.53 -26.43 -5.16
C GLY A 4 -7.19 -26.47 -6.63
N ASP A 5 -7.36 -27.66 -7.20
CA ASP A 5 -7.58 -27.89 -8.61
C ASP A 5 -8.74 -26.99 -9.09
N ALA A 6 -8.48 -26.23 -10.15
CA ALA A 6 -9.52 -25.66 -11.00
C ALA A 6 -8.92 -25.38 -12.38
N GLY A 7 -8.99 -26.39 -13.24
CA GLY A 7 -9.74 -26.29 -14.50
C GLY A 7 -9.76 -24.96 -15.23
N ASN A 8 -9.06 -24.96 -16.36
CA ASN A 8 -9.27 -24.18 -17.58
C ASN A 8 -10.59 -23.37 -17.65
N GLY A 9 -10.51 -22.04 -17.58
CA GLY A 9 -11.66 -21.14 -17.72
C GLY A 9 -11.25 -19.68 -17.97
N HIS A 10 -11.50 -19.19 -19.19
CA HIS A 10 -11.33 -17.79 -19.57
C HIS A 10 -12.41 -16.92 -18.89
N GLY A 11 -11.99 -16.06 -17.98
CA GLY A 11 -12.83 -15.02 -17.39
C GLY A 11 -12.05 -14.34 -16.27
N ALA A 12 -11.74 -13.06 -16.43
CA ALA A 12 -11.06 -12.27 -15.41
C ALA A 12 -11.90 -12.29 -14.12
N GLN A 13 -11.59 -13.22 -13.22
CA GLN A 13 -12.00 -13.14 -11.83
C GLN A 13 -11.48 -11.79 -11.37
N ARG A 14 -12.37 -10.83 -11.11
CA ARG A 14 -12.01 -9.63 -10.33
C ARG A 14 -11.76 -10.10 -8.90
N GLY A 15 -10.66 -10.82 -8.72
CA GLY A 15 -10.19 -11.27 -7.42
C GLY A 15 -9.93 -10.04 -6.57
N THR A 16 -10.39 -10.08 -5.33
CA THR A 16 -10.06 -9.07 -4.34
C THR A 16 -8.54 -8.83 -4.37
N PRO A 17 -8.07 -7.58 -4.49
CA PRO A 17 -6.65 -7.29 -4.60
C PRO A 17 -5.91 -7.81 -3.36
N PHE A 18 -4.71 -8.37 -3.57
CA PHE A 18 -3.84 -8.79 -2.48
C PHE A 18 -3.00 -7.61 -2.01
N VAL A 19 -3.12 -7.24 -0.73
CA VAL A 19 -2.44 -6.07 -0.15
C VAL A 19 -1.22 -6.50 0.67
N ILE A 20 -0.06 -5.91 0.38
CA ILE A 20 1.19 -6.12 1.12
C ILE A 20 1.59 -4.83 1.83
N GLY A 21 1.56 -4.85 3.17
CA GLY A 21 2.02 -3.73 4.00
C GLY A 21 3.53 -3.80 4.25
N VAL A 22 4.28 -2.75 3.87
CA VAL A 22 5.71 -2.62 4.17
C VAL A 22 5.90 -1.56 5.25
N ALA A 23 6.21 -2.00 6.48
CA ALA A 23 6.38 -1.14 7.66
C ALA A 23 7.81 -1.18 8.21
N GLY A 24 8.16 -0.23 9.09
CA GLY A 24 9.50 -0.10 9.67
C GLY A 24 9.92 1.36 9.92
N SER A 25 11.06 1.55 10.58
CA SER A 25 11.59 2.87 10.98
C SER A 25 11.87 3.80 9.80
N VAL A 26 12.01 5.09 10.07
CA VAL A 26 12.48 6.08 9.08
C VAL A 26 13.89 5.69 8.61
N ALA A 27 14.16 5.87 7.31
CA ALA A 27 15.43 5.53 6.67
C ALA A 27 15.86 4.04 6.65
N VAL A 28 15.07 3.10 7.16
CA VAL A 28 15.40 1.65 7.15
C VAL A 28 15.36 1.00 5.75
N GLY A 29 14.94 1.73 4.71
CA GLY A 29 14.90 1.21 3.33
C GLY A 29 13.55 0.67 2.83
N LYS A 30 12.44 0.95 3.53
CA LYS A 30 11.07 0.50 3.12
C LYS A 30 10.77 0.75 1.64
N SER A 31 11.03 1.95 1.15
CA SER A 31 10.75 2.32 -0.25
C SER A 31 11.63 1.58 -1.25
N THR A 32 12.83 1.16 -0.84
CA THR A 32 13.72 0.32 -1.65
C THR A 32 13.17 -1.10 -1.72
N SER A 33 12.87 -1.71 -0.58
CA SER A 33 12.33 -3.07 -0.52
C SER A 33 10.99 -3.18 -1.24
N ALA A 34 10.09 -2.19 -1.10
CA ALA A 34 8.79 -2.19 -1.76
C ALA A 34 8.90 -2.13 -3.29
N ARG A 35 9.85 -1.34 -3.83
CA ARG A 35 10.11 -1.28 -5.28
C ARG A 35 10.69 -2.59 -5.81
N ILE A 36 11.60 -3.23 -5.07
CA ILE A 36 12.14 -4.53 -5.45
C ILE A 36 11.02 -5.58 -5.46
N LEU A 37 10.20 -5.62 -4.41
CA LEU A 37 9.08 -6.55 -4.34
C LEU A 37 8.08 -6.34 -5.48
N GLN A 38 7.74 -5.08 -5.81
CA GLN A 38 6.91 -4.74 -6.96
C GLN A 38 7.51 -5.28 -8.26
N ALA A 39 8.81 -5.04 -8.50
CA ALA A 39 9.49 -5.48 -9.70
C ALA A 39 9.57 -7.02 -9.81
N LEU A 40 9.70 -7.72 -8.68
CA LEU A 40 9.67 -9.18 -8.66
C LEU A 40 8.27 -9.72 -8.97
N LEU A 41 7.23 -9.21 -8.30
CA LEU A 41 5.85 -9.66 -8.48
C LEU A 41 5.33 -9.38 -9.89
N ALA A 42 5.71 -8.26 -10.50
CA ALA A 42 5.29 -7.87 -11.84
C ALA A 42 5.84 -8.78 -12.96
N ARG A 43 6.74 -9.72 -12.65
CA ARG A 43 7.32 -10.66 -13.63
C ARG A 43 6.47 -11.91 -13.83
N TRP A 44 5.52 -12.20 -12.94
CA TRP A 44 4.65 -13.37 -13.06
C TRP A 44 3.43 -13.08 -13.93
N PRO A 45 3.12 -13.94 -14.92
CA PRO A 45 1.92 -13.78 -15.77
C PRO A 45 0.62 -13.77 -14.98
N GLU A 46 0.57 -14.43 -13.82
CA GLU A 46 -0.61 -14.49 -12.96
C GLU A 46 -0.89 -13.14 -12.24
N HIS A 47 0.06 -12.20 -12.24
CA HIS A 47 -0.01 -10.92 -11.53
C HIS A 47 0.07 -9.74 -12.51
N PRO A 48 -0.96 -9.54 -13.36
CA PRO A 48 -0.91 -8.58 -14.47
C PRO A 48 -0.82 -7.11 -14.04
N ARG A 49 -1.11 -6.79 -12.76
CA ARG A 49 -1.13 -5.42 -12.24
C ARG A 49 -0.59 -5.39 -10.81
N VAL A 50 0.57 -4.76 -10.63
CA VAL A 50 1.20 -4.53 -9.32
C VAL A 50 1.44 -3.04 -9.12
N GLU A 51 0.73 -2.46 -8.17
CA GLU A 51 0.83 -1.04 -7.84
C GLU A 51 1.53 -0.83 -6.51
N LEU A 52 2.30 0.26 -6.43
CA LEU A 52 2.97 0.70 -5.21
C LEU A 52 2.36 2.03 -4.76
N VAL A 53 1.74 2.02 -3.58
CA VAL A 53 1.20 3.22 -2.94
C VAL A 53 1.93 3.48 -1.63
N THR A 54 2.39 4.72 -1.43
CA THR A 54 3.05 5.14 -0.19
C THR A 54 2.04 5.78 0.75
N THR A 55 2.19 5.53 2.06
CA THR A 55 1.32 6.14 3.07
C THR A 55 1.49 7.65 3.19
N ASP A 56 2.60 8.21 2.68
CA ASP A 56 2.90 9.64 2.70
C ASP A 56 1.87 10.47 1.93
N GLY A 57 1.20 9.87 0.94
CA GLY A 57 0.09 10.51 0.22
C GLY A 57 -1.14 10.79 1.10
N PHE A 58 -1.23 10.17 2.27
CA PHE A 58 -2.31 10.35 3.24
C PHE A 58 -1.91 11.30 4.38
N LEU A 59 -0.75 11.97 4.31
CA LEU A 59 -0.40 13.00 5.28
C LEU A 59 -1.36 14.18 5.16
N LEU A 60 -1.71 14.75 6.32
CA LEU A 60 -2.50 15.98 6.34
C LEU A 60 -1.72 17.11 5.65
N PRO A 61 -2.42 18.03 4.93
CA PRO A 61 -1.78 19.17 4.33
C PRO A 61 -0.99 20.01 5.34
N MET A 62 0.11 20.64 4.92
CA MET A 62 0.96 21.45 5.80
C MET A 62 0.19 22.54 6.56
N LYS A 63 -0.87 23.12 5.95
CA LYS A 63 -1.76 24.10 6.61
C LYS A 63 -2.45 23.48 7.84
N GLU A 64 -2.96 22.26 7.69
CA GLU A 64 -3.66 21.52 8.75
C GLU A 64 -2.70 21.07 9.85
N LEU A 65 -1.52 20.57 9.45
CA LEU A 65 -0.47 20.19 10.41
C LEU A 65 -0.03 21.38 11.28
N LYS A 66 0.11 22.58 10.70
CA LYS A 66 0.43 23.80 11.44
C LYS A 66 -0.71 24.21 12.38
N ALA A 67 -1.96 24.21 11.89
CA ALA A 67 -3.13 24.55 12.70
C ALA A 67 -3.30 23.63 13.91
N ARG A 68 -2.91 22.35 13.78
CA ARG A 68 -2.99 21.35 14.85
C ARG A 68 -1.72 21.23 15.71
N GLY A 69 -0.67 22.03 15.43
CA GLY A 69 0.62 21.91 16.14
C GLY A 69 1.37 20.59 15.89
N LEU A 70 1.07 19.89 14.79
CA LEU A 70 1.60 18.55 14.48
C LEU A 70 2.83 18.56 13.57
N THR A 71 3.39 19.73 13.24
CA THR A 71 4.53 19.86 12.32
C THR A 71 5.75 19.03 12.78
N SER A 72 6.07 19.04 14.08
CA SER A 72 7.17 18.27 14.67
C SER A 72 6.88 16.77 14.78
N ARG A 73 5.60 16.37 14.64
CA ARG A 73 5.12 14.99 14.69
C ARG A 73 4.74 14.48 13.30
N LYS A 74 5.22 15.13 12.24
CA LYS A 74 5.05 14.63 10.87
C LYS A 74 5.64 13.22 10.77
N GLY A 75 4.83 12.28 10.30
CA GLY A 75 5.19 10.86 10.24
C GLY A 75 4.65 10.02 11.40
N PHE A 76 4.11 10.63 12.46
CA PHE A 76 3.36 9.92 13.50
C PHE A 76 1.90 9.68 13.07
N PRO A 77 1.20 8.67 13.62
CA PRO A 77 -0.16 8.29 13.20
C PRO A 77 -1.18 9.44 13.12
N GLU A 78 -1.05 10.42 14.01
CA GLU A 78 -1.91 11.60 14.11
C GLU A 78 -1.66 12.67 13.05
N SER A 79 -0.54 12.59 12.31
CA SER A 79 -0.26 13.43 11.14
C SER A 79 -0.89 12.93 9.83
N TYR A 80 -1.55 11.76 9.84
CA TYR A 80 -2.19 11.15 8.68
C TYR A 80 -3.72 11.25 8.73
N ASP A 81 -4.35 11.38 7.56
CA ASP A 81 -5.78 11.11 7.37
C ASP A 81 -6.03 9.60 7.34
N ARG A 82 -6.19 9.02 8.52
CA ARG A 82 -6.50 7.60 8.70
C ARG A 82 -7.80 7.19 8.00
N ARG A 83 -8.80 8.09 7.90
CA ARG A 83 -10.08 7.77 7.24
C ARG A 83 -9.89 7.64 5.74
N ALA A 84 -9.10 8.53 5.14
CA ALA A 84 -8.74 8.42 3.73
C ALA A 84 -7.95 7.14 3.44
N LEU A 85 -7.00 6.77 4.31
CA LEU A 85 -6.24 5.53 4.17
C LEU A 85 -7.13 4.29 4.26
N THR A 86 -8.04 4.21 5.24
CA THR A 86 -8.95 3.07 5.38
C THR A 86 -9.90 2.96 4.18
N ARG A 87 -10.44 4.08 3.67
CA ARG A 87 -11.25 4.08 2.45
C ARG A 87 -10.48 3.58 1.24
N PHE A 88 -9.24 4.05 1.06
CA PHE A 88 -8.37 3.62 -0.03
C PHE A 88 -8.10 2.11 -0.06
N VAL A 89 -8.00 1.46 1.11
CA VAL A 89 -7.76 0.00 1.19
C VAL A 89 -9.05 -0.82 1.04
N ALA A 90 -10.21 -0.20 1.31
CA ALA A 90 -11.51 -0.86 1.23
C ALA A 90 -12.13 -0.83 -0.17
N ASP A 91 -11.72 0.14 -1.01
CA ASP A 91 -12.12 0.28 -2.42
C ASP A 91 -11.24 -0.58 -3.35
#